data_AF-A0A7J4KVA1-F1
#
_entry.id   AF-A0A7J4KVA1-F1
#
_cell.length_a   1.000
_cell.length_b   1.000
_cell.length_c   1.000
_cell.angle_alpha   90.00
_cell.angle_beta   90.00
_cell.angle_gamma   90.00
#
_symmetry.space_group_name_H-M   'P 1'
#
loop_
_entity.id
_entity.type
_entity.pdbx_description
1 polymer ?
#
loop_
_entity_poly.entity_id
_entity_poly.type
_entity_poly.pdbx_seq_one_letter_code
_entity_poly.pdbx_strand_id
1 'polypeptide(L)'
;MKHEKEFFLKIIAAVALIAVAALVYGTLAIQSADARLDTQGIILKSLNAGGSQQGQAQAELAEISTIIIQDSSKPELISLQPLVEQLKTLQGAEVISEKSLEKDSAEAIELITKYNIDKLPAVLVQGETAKVETLAQNWSRLGSVEDDNTMVFRNVPPIYLELSTGNLRGEARAIYIAVPDKNEVFLASLYKQILANAFGIQLVEEKTIDYNSSLGESMIAKYSLTALPTILLSGDLQAYTGFQEAWLQAGSVENDGNFIFRNLGLLQGLKYLDLNKGEVVEALAPVQG
;
A
#
# COMPACT_ATOMS: atom_id res chain seq x y z
N MET A 1 22.90 0.90 13.82
CA MET A 1 22.52 -0.49 13.48
C MET A 1 21.66 -1.23 14.52
N LYS A 2 22.09 -1.48 15.77
CA LYS A 2 21.24 -2.17 16.78
C LYS A 2 20.12 -1.27 17.32
N HIS A 3 20.42 0.01 17.56
CA HIS A 3 19.45 1.03 17.99
C HIS A 3 18.41 1.37 16.93
N GLU A 4 18.78 1.40 15.64
CA GLU A 4 17.83 1.61 14.54
C GLU A 4 16.84 0.45 14.41
N LYS A 5 17.28 -0.80 14.62
CA LYS A 5 16.40 -1.98 14.56
C LYS A 5 15.36 -2.00 15.68
N GLU A 6 15.73 -1.66 16.91
CA GLU A 6 14.78 -1.53 18.02
C GLU A 6 13.81 -0.35 17.84
N PHE A 7 14.29 0.74 17.25
CA PHE A 7 13.49 1.91 16.91
C PHE A 7 12.42 1.61 15.84
N PHE A 8 12.80 0.88 14.77
CA PHE A 8 11.84 0.40 13.77
C PHE A 8 10.81 -0.57 14.37
N LEU A 9 11.19 -1.45 15.31
CA LEU A 9 10.25 -2.36 15.97
C LEU A 9 9.17 -1.63 16.79
N LYS A 10 9.54 -0.53 17.46
CA LYS A 10 8.59 0.27 18.27
C LYS A 10 7.61 1.08 17.41
N ILE A 11 8.08 1.63 16.28
CA ILE A 11 7.22 2.32 15.30
C ILE A 11 6.25 1.33 14.65
N ILE A 12 6.71 0.10 14.33
CA ILE A 12 5.85 -0.97 13.79
C ILE A 12 4.76 -1.36 14.79
N ALA A 13 5.05 -1.42 16.09
CA ALA A 13 4.04 -1.74 17.11
C ALA A 13 2.94 -0.65 17.24
N ALA A 14 3.28 0.62 17.07
CA ALA A 14 2.31 1.72 17.09
C ALA A 14 1.44 1.77 15.81
N VAL A 15 2.02 1.47 14.64
CA VAL A 15 1.28 1.34 13.37
C VAL A 15 0.40 0.08 13.36
N ALA A 16 0.87 -1.03 13.97
CA ALA A 16 0.10 -2.26 14.10
C ALA A 16 -1.17 -2.08 14.96
N LEU A 17 -1.14 -1.22 15.99
CA LEU A 17 -2.33 -0.90 16.79
C LEU A 17 -3.42 -0.18 15.98
N ILE A 18 -3.04 0.63 15.00
CA ILE A 18 -3.97 1.34 14.10
C ILE A 18 -4.46 0.40 12.98
N ALA A 19 -3.60 -0.48 12.46
CA ALA A 19 -3.97 -1.49 11.46
C ALA A 19 -4.88 -2.60 12.04
N VAL A 20 -4.72 -2.95 13.33
CA VAL A 20 -5.58 -3.91 14.03
C VAL A 20 -7.01 -3.39 14.16
N ALA A 21 -7.22 -2.07 14.28
CA ALA A 21 -8.57 -1.49 14.29
C ALA A 21 -9.27 -1.55 12.92
N ALA A 22 -8.53 -1.48 11.81
CA ALA A 22 -9.06 -1.65 10.45
C ALA A 22 -9.28 -3.13 10.06
N LEU A 23 -8.59 -4.07 10.72
CA LEU A 23 -8.72 -5.52 10.48
C LEU A 23 -9.82 -6.20 11.33
N VAL A 24 -10.51 -5.49 12.22
CA VAL A 24 -11.59 -6.08 13.06
C VAL A 24 -12.84 -6.48 12.25
N TYR A 25 -12.95 -6.14 10.96
CA TYR A 25 -13.97 -6.72 10.06
C TYR A 25 -13.50 -7.93 9.23
N GLY A 26 -12.34 -8.52 9.50
CA GLY A 26 -11.89 -9.76 8.87
C GLY A 26 -11.00 -10.58 9.80
N THR A 27 -11.59 -11.42 10.64
CA THR A 27 -10.88 -12.25 11.61
C THR A 27 -9.85 -13.19 10.96
N LEU A 28 -8.57 -13.12 11.36
CA LEU A 28 -7.87 -14.14 12.17
C LEU A 28 -6.36 -13.86 12.32
N ALA A 29 -5.87 -14.20 13.51
CA ALA A 29 -4.53 -14.06 14.06
C ALA A 29 -3.35 -14.51 13.18
N ILE A 30 -2.25 -13.73 13.19
CA ILE A 30 -0.90 -14.27 13.03
C ILE A 30 0.02 -13.60 14.08
N GLN A 31 0.38 -14.39 15.10
CA GLN A 31 1.53 -14.11 15.96
C GLN A 31 2.80 -14.60 15.26
N SER A 32 3.61 -13.68 14.74
CA SER A 32 5.07 -13.80 14.72
C SER A 32 5.70 -12.50 14.20
N ALA A 33 6.80 -12.13 14.82
CA ALA A 33 7.56 -10.93 14.53
C ALA A 33 8.36 -11.09 13.22
N ASP A 34 7.68 -10.98 12.08
CA ASP A 34 8.28 -10.64 10.76
C ASP A 34 7.24 -10.08 9.77
N ALA A 35 6.17 -9.48 10.29
CA ALA A 35 5.19 -8.74 9.49
C ALA A 35 5.70 -7.32 9.22
N ARG A 36 6.68 -7.19 8.31
CA ARG A 36 6.81 -5.97 7.51
C ARG A 36 5.53 -5.88 6.66
N LEU A 37 4.62 -5.02 7.10
CA LEU A 37 3.43 -4.64 6.36
C LEU A 37 3.92 -3.74 5.23
N ASP A 38 3.98 -4.34 4.06
CA ASP A 38 3.82 -3.69 2.77
C ASP A 38 2.50 -4.30 2.28
N THR A 39 1.49 -3.50 1.95
CA THR A 39 0.20 -4.04 1.51
C THR A 39 0.34 -4.83 0.21
N GLN A 40 1.35 -4.54 -0.63
CA GLN A 40 1.75 -5.42 -1.74
C GLN A 40 2.24 -6.76 -1.19
N GLY A 41 3.10 -6.71 -0.17
CA GLY A 41 3.56 -7.88 0.57
C GLY A 41 2.47 -8.67 1.29
N ILE A 42 1.32 -8.11 1.68
CA ILE A 42 0.24 -8.85 2.36
C ILE A 42 -0.56 -9.70 1.36
N ILE A 43 -0.92 -9.11 0.22
CA ILE A 43 -1.58 -9.80 -0.89
C ILE A 43 -0.68 -10.96 -1.35
N LEU A 44 0.60 -10.67 -1.55
CA LEU A 44 1.60 -11.64 -1.98
C LEU A 44 1.89 -12.70 -0.91
N LYS A 45 2.11 -12.35 0.37
CA LYS A 45 2.38 -13.32 1.46
C LYS A 45 1.25 -14.34 1.66
N SER A 46 0.00 -13.99 1.33
CA SER A 46 -1.12 -14.94 1.43
C SER A 46 -0.97 -16.14 0.48
N LEU A 47 -0.31 -15.95 -0.67
CA LEU A 47 0.04 -17.02 -1.62
C LEU A 47 1.21 -17.90 -1.16
N ASN A 48 1.96 -17.51 -0.11
CA ASN A 48 3.10 -18.27 0.42
C ASN A 48 2.79 -18.97 1.77
N ALA A 49 1.60 -18.78 2.34
CA ALA A 49 1.29 -19.19 3.71
C ALA A 49 0.91 -20.67 3.90
N GLY A 50 0.96 -21.51 2.86
CA GLY A 50 0.64 -22.93 2.92
C GLY A 50 1.76 -23.79 2.34
N GLY A 51 2.56 -24.41 3.21
CA GLY A 51 3.63 -25.31 2.79
C GLY A 51 4.19 -26.12 3.96
N SER A 52 3.42 -27.09 4.46
CA SER A 52 3.94 -28.14 5.34
C SER A 52 4.77 -29.14 4.53
N GLN A 53 5.99 -29.41 4.98
CA GLN A 53 6.86 -30.43 4.39
C GLN A 53 6.25 -31.82 4.57
N GLN A 54 6.00 -32.52 3.46
CA GLN A 54 6.09 -33.97 3.41
C GLN A 54 6.29 -34.44 1.97
N GLY A 55 7.40 -35.16 1.75
CA GLY A 55 7.82 -35.63 0.45
C GLY A 55 6.92 -36.72 -0.11
N GLN A 56 6.55 -36.57 -1.38
CA GLN A 56 6.11 -37.65 -2.27
C GLN A 56 6.59 -37.32 -3.69
N ALA A 57 6.63 -38.34 -4.54
CA ALA A 57 7.18 -38.36 -5.90
C ALA A 57 6.91 -37.08 -6.69
N GLN A 58 7.88 -36.68 -7.51
CA GLN A 58 7.86 -35.50 -8.37
C GLN A 58 6.60 -35.53 -9.27
N ALA A 59 5.50 -35.00 -8.74
CA ALA A 59 4.29 -34.77 -9.51
C ALA A 59 4.65 -33.79 -10.61
N GLU A 60 4.16 -34.06 -11.82
CA GLU A 60 4.27 -33.14 -12.94
C GLU A 60 3.76 -31.76 -12.50
N LEU A 61 4.56 -30.72 -12.72
CA LEU A 61 4.21 -29.37 -12.32
C LEU A 61 2.98 -28.92 -13.10
N ALA A 62 2.08 -28.21 -12.45
CA ALA A 62 0.91 -27.65 -13.10
C ALA A 62 1.36 -26.54 -14.05
N GLU A 63 1.14 -26.73 -15.35
CA GLU A 63 1.47 -25.72 -16.35
C GLU A 63 0.47 -24.57 -16.27
N ILE A 64 0.97 -23.36 -16.00
CA ILE A 64 0.17 -22.14 -15.98
C ILE A 64 0.75 -21.09 -16.93
N SER A 65 -0.11 -20.22 -17.43
CA SER A 65 0.28 -19.04 -18.22
C SER A 65 -0.29 -17.78 -17.59
N THR A 66 0.36 -16.66 -17.84
CA THR A 66 -0.08 -15.35 -17.35
C THR A 66 -0.24 -14.35 -18.49
N ILE A 67 -1.27 -13.51 -18.39
CA ILE A 67 -1.50 -12.38 -19.29
C ILE A 67 -1.63 -11.13 -18.42
N ILE A 68 -0.78 -10.14 -18.67
CA ILE A 68 -0.91 -8.79 -18.12
C ILE A 68 -1.58 -7.92 -19.18
N ILE A 69 -2.66 -7.24 -18.81
CA ILE A 69 -3.23 -6.15 -19.61
C ILE A 69 -2.83 -4.83 -18.95
N GLN A 70 -2.18 -3.96 -19.71
CA GLN A 70 -1.59 -2.72 -19.20
C GLN A 70 -1.95 -1.51 -20.08
N ASP A 71 -1.66 -0.32 -19.58
CA ASP A 71 -1.76 0.94 -20.33
C ASP A 71 -0.42 1.66 -20.27
N SER A 72 0.45 1.43 -21.25
CA SER A 72 1.78 2.06 -21.29
C SER A 72 1.71 3.59 -21.45
N SER A 73 0.55 4.16 -21.81
CA SER A 73 0.35 5.61 -21.83
C SER A 73 0.18 6.23 -20.43
N LYS A 74 0.05 5.38 -19.39
CA LYS A 74 -0.17 5.73 -17.98
C LYS A 74 0.92 5.09 -17.10
N PRO A 75 2.16 5.61 -17.11
CA PRO A 75 3.27 5.02 -16.36
C PRO A 75 3.12 5.05 -14.83
N GLU A 76 2.18 5.85 -14.31
CA GLU A 76 1.83 5.95 -12.90
C GLU A 76 1.01 4.78 -12.36
N LEU A 77 0.47 3.92 -13.23
CA LEU A 77 -0.26 2.74 -12.81
C LEU A 77 0.64 1.80 -12.03
N ILE A 78 0.06 1.11 -11.04
CA ILE A 78 0.78 0.10 -10.27
C ILE A 78 1.33 -0.98 -11.20
N SER A 79 2.53 -1.50 -10.93
CA SER A 79 3.03 -2.67 -11.67
C SER A 79 2.54 -3.96 -11.02
N LEU A 80 1.97 -4.88 -11.82
CA LEU A 80 1.61 -6.23 -11.39
C LEU A 80 2.66 -7.28 -11.76
N GLN A 81 3.82 -6.88 -12.31
CA GLN A 81 4.93 -7.81 -12.54
C GLN A 81 5.38 -8.53 -11.26
N PRO A 82 5.46 -7.89 -10.07
CA PRO A 82 5.81 -8.59 -8.83
C PRO A 82 4.86 -9.74 -8.47
N LEU A 83 3.56 -9.63 -8.84
CA LEU A 83 2.62 -10.73 -8.69
C LEU A 83 2.98 -11.89 -9.62
N VAL A 84 3.28 -11.61 -10.89
CA VAL A 84 3.71 -12.64 -11.85
C VAL A 84 5.02 -13.31 -11.42
N GLU A 85 5.99 -12.54 -10.93
CA GLU A 85 7.22 -13.11 -10.36
C GLU A 85 6.95 -14.01 -9.16
N GLN A 86 5.98 -13.67 -8.32
CA GLN A 86 5.61 -14.56 -7.23
C GLN A 86 4.95 -15.85 -7.74
N LEU A 87 4.07 -15.78 -8.75
CA LEU A 87 3.44 -16.96 -9.32
C LEU A 87 4.49 -17.98 -9.82
N LYS A 88 5.63 -17.51 -10.36
CA LYS A 88 6.76 -18.37 -10.76
C LYS A 88 7.43 -19.09 -9.59
N THR A 89 7.32 -18.56 -8.38
CA THR A 89 7.90 -19.14 -7.17
C THR A 89 6.95 -20.08 -6.44
N LEU A 90 5.70 -20.22 -6.92
CA LEU A 90 4.72 -21.10 -6.29
C LEU A 90 5.12 -22.57 -6.44
N GLN A 91 5.10 -23.28 -5.32
CA GLN A 91 5.31 -24.71 -5.33
C GLN A 91 4.17 -25.43 -6.07
N GLY A 92 4.53 -26.35 -6.97
CA GLY A 92 3.56 -27.15 -7.73
C GLY A 92 3.05 -26.48 -9.01
N ALA A 93 3.55 -25.30 -9.36
CA ALA A 93 3.25 -24.61 -10.62
C ALA A 93 4.53 -24.39 -11.45
N GLU A 94 4.38 -24.38 -12.76
CA GLU A 94 5.38 -23.91 -13.72
C GLU A 94 4.73 -22.87 -14.63
N VAL A 95 5.29 -21.65 -14.66
CA VAL A 95 4.83 -20.61 -15.59
C VAL A 95 5.47 -20.86 -16.95
N ILE A 96 4.72 -21.45 -17.87
CA ILE A 96 5.20 -21.82 -19.20
C ILE A 96 5.10 -20.68 -20.23
N SER A 97 4.31 -19.64 -19.93
CA SER A 97 4.13 -18.49 -20.82
C SER A 97 3.73 -17.23 -20.05
N GLU A 98 4.29 -16.09 -20.47
CA GLU A 98 3.94 -14.76 -20.01
C GLU A 98 3.66 -13.89 -21.23
N LYS A 99 2.52 -13.19 -21.20
CA LYS A 99 2.12 -12.28 -22.26
C LYS A 99 1.79 -10.91 -21.66
N SER A 100 2.26 -9.85 -22.31
CA SER A 100 1.81 -8.49 -22.00
C SER A 100 1.04 -7.92 -23.19
N LEU A 101 -0.12 -7.34 -22.91
CA LEU A 101 -1.03 -6.76 -23.87
C LEU A 101 -1.30 -5.29 -23.53
N GLU A 102 -1.20 -4.41 -24.53
CA GLU A 102 -1.68 -3.04 -24.41
C GLU A 102 -3.21 -3.00 -24.44
N LYS A 103 -3.81 -2.15 -23.61
CA LYS A 103 -5.27 -2.07 -23.41
C LYS A 103 -6.09 -1.84 -24.67
N ASP A 104 -5.48 -1.25 -25.70
CA ASP A 104 -6.10 -0.91 -26.98
C ASP A 104 -5.84 -1.94 -28.09
N SER A 105 -5.07 -3.00 -27.79
CA SER A 105 -4.94 -4.14 -28.68
C SER A 105 -6.27 -4.89 -28.80
N ALA A 106 -6.56 -5.44 -29.98
CA ALA A 106 -7.80 -6.17 -30.23
C ALA A 106 -8.01 -7.31 -29.22
N GLU A 107 -6.94 -8.05 -28.92
CA GLU A 107 -6.98 -9.14 -27.95
C GLU A 107 -7.25 -8.67 -26.51
N ALA A 108 -6.63 -7.56 -26.07
CA ALA A 108 -6.94 -7.01 -24.75
C ALA A 108 -8.40 -6.59 -24.64
N ILE A 109 -8.95 -5.95 -25.67
CA ILE A 109 -10.35 -5.50 -25.70
C ILE A 109 -11.31 -6.70 -25.59
N GLU A 110 -11.01 -7.79 -26.29
CA GLU A 110 -11.77 -9.04 -26.19
C GLU A 110 -11.73 -9.62 -24.77
N LEU A 111 -10.55 -9.68 -24.14
CA LEU A 111 -10.39 -10.22 -22.78
C LEU A 111 -11.04 -9.32 -21.71
N ILE A 112 -10.88 -7.99 -21.84
CA ILE A 112 -11.53 -7.00 -20.97
C ILE A 112 -13.04 -7.18 -21.01
N THR A 113 -13.60 -7.33 -22.21
CA THR A 113 -15.05 -7.53 -22.40
C THR A 113 -15.49 -8.89 -21.86
N LYS A 114 -14.80 -9.96 -22.25
CA LYS A 114 -15.14 -11.35 -21.89
C LYS A 114 -15.19 -11.55 -20.39
N TYR A 115 -14.21 -11.02 -19.67
CA TYR A 115 -14.10 -11.19 -18.23
C TYR A 115 -14.60 -9.98 -17.45
N ASN A 116 -15.26 -9.00 -18.08
CA ASN A 116 -15.75 -7.79 -17.40
C ASN A 116 -14.67 -7.14 -16.51
N ILE A 117 -13.49 -6.92 -17.07
CA ILE A 117 -12.39 -6.24 -16.38
C ILE A 117 -12.74 -4.76 -16.29
N ASP A 118 -12.75 -4.21 -15.08
CA ASP A 118 -13.14 -2.83 -14.78
C ASP A 118 -11.97 -1.95 -14.36
N LYS A 119 -10.80 -2.54 -14.10
CA LYS A 119 -9.59 -1.85 -13.63
C LYS A 119 -8.36 -2.29 -14.41
N LEU A 120 -7.44 -1.35 -14.66
CA LEU A 120 -6.11 -1.63 -15.19
C LEU A 120 -4.98 -1.15 -14.27
N PRO A 121 -3.83 -1.86 -14.24
CA PRO A 121 -3.57 -3.10 -14.99
C PRO A 121 -4.37 -4.29 -14.46
N ALA A 122 -4.47 -5.33 -15.27
CA ALA A 122 -5.12 -6.59 -14.91
C ALA A 122 -4.17 -7.78 -15.15
N VAL A 123 -4.28 -8.81 -14.31
CA VAL A 123 -3.57 -10.08 -14.48
C VAL A 123 -4.59 -11.20 -14.63
N LEU A 124 -4.40 -12.02 -15.66
CA LEU A 124 -5.13 -13.25 -15.88
C LEU A 124 -4.14 -14.41 -15.74
N VAL A 125 -4.56 -15.46 -15.05
CA VAL A 125 -3.81 -16.71 -14.89
C VAL A 125 -4.64 -17.84 -15.48
N GLN A 126 -4.03 -18.64 -16.35
CA GLN A 126 -4.70 -19.69 -17.11
C GLN A 126 -3.90 -21.00 -17.04
N GLY A 127 -4.47 -22.08 -17.55
CA GLY A 127 -3.86 -23.41 -17.55
C GLY A 127 -4.38 -24.28 -16.39
N GLU A 128 -3.49 -25.10 -15.83
CA GLU A 128 -3.83 -26.10 -14.81
C GLU A 128 -3.92 -25.52 -13.39
N THR A 129 -4.48 -24.30 -13.26
CA THR A 129 -4.53 -23.52 -12.00
C THR A 129 -5.20 -24.28 -10.84
N ALA A 130 -6.17 -25.15 -11.14
CA ALA A 130 -6.85 -25.98 -10.16
C ALA A 130 -5.94 -27.06 -9.51
N LYS A 131 -4.82 -27.43 -10.14
CA LYS A 131 -3.82 -28.35 -9.55
C LYS A 131 -2.91 -27.65 -8.54
N VAL A 132 -2.85 -26.32 -8.55
CA VAL A 132 -2.03 -25.52 -7.64
C VAL A 132 -2.85 -25.19 -6.39
N GLU A 133 -2.79 -26.07 -5.38
CA GLU A 133 -3.63 -25.99 -4.17
C GLU A 133 -3.61 -24.60 -3.52
N THR A 134 -2.43 -24.02 -3.33
CA THR A 134 -2.28 -22.70 -2.71
C THR A 134 -2.95 -21.59 -3.52
N LEU A 135 -2.92 -21.69 -4.85
CA LEU A 135 -3.58 -20.74 -5.73
C LEU A 135 -5.10 -20.91 -5.63
N ALA A 136 -5.61 -22.15 -5.77
CA ALA A 136 -7.03 -22.46 -5.71
C ALA A 136 -7.69 -22.04 -4.38
N GLN A 137 -7.00 -22.25 -3.25
CA GLN A 137 -7.53 -21.91 -1.92
C GLN A 137 -7.55 -20.39 -1.65
N ASN A 138 -6.56 -19.64 -2.14
CA ASN A 138 -6.39 -18.24 -1.79
C ASN A 138 -6.94 -17.27 -2.86
N TRP A 139 -7.23 -17.74 -4.08
CA TRP A 139 -7.61 -16.86 -5.19
C TRP A 139 -8.87 -16.04 -4.93
N SER A 140 -9.84 -16.60 -4.21
CA SER A 140 -11.10 -15.91 -3.87
C SER A 140 -10.92 -14.59 -3.11
N ARG A 141 -9.75 -14.39 -2.47
CA ARG A 141 -9.39 -13.15 -1.77
C ARG A 141 -8.76 -12.11 -2.70
N LEU A 142 -8.26 -12.56 -3.85
CA LEU A 142 -7.49 -11.78 -4.81
C LEU A 142 -8.33 -11.42 -6.05
N GLY A 143 -9.27 -12.28 -6.40
CA GLY A 143 -9.98 -12.19 -7.66
C GLY A 143 -11.11 -13.20 -7.82
N SER A 144 -11.44 -13.48 -9.06
CA SER A 144 -12.49 -14.42 -9.46
C SER A 144 -11.92 -15.56 -10.29
N VAL A 145 -12.63 -16.69 -10.29
CA VAL A 145 -12.41 -17.80 -11.22
C VAL A 145 -13.59 -17.79 -12.18
N GLU A 146 -13.31 -17.71 -13.47
CA GLU A 146 -14.30 -17.66 -14.55
C GLU A 146 -14.70 -19.07 -15.01
N ASP A 147 -15.78 -19.19 -15.79
CA ASP A 147 -16.34 -20.49 -16.22
C ASP A 147 -15.36 -21.37 -17.01
N ASP A 148 -14.36 -20.77 -17.66
CA ASP A 148 -13.30 -21.46 -18.39
C ASP A 148 -12.05 -21.74 -17.54
N ASN A 149 -12.17 -21.63 -16.22
CA ASN A 149 -11.11 -21.72 -15.22
C ASN A 149 -10.04 -20.62 -15.31
N THR A 150 -10.25 -19.57 -16.11
CA THR A 150 -9.38 -18.39 -16.06
C THR A 150 -9.52 -17.72 -14.71
N MET A 151 -8.39 -17.49 -14.06
CA MET A 151 -8.29 -16.77 -12.80
C MET A 151 -7.99 -15.30 -13.08
N VAL A 152 -8.90 -14.40 -12.73
CA VAL A 152 -8.76 -12.95 -12.99
C VAL A 152 -8.50 -12.23 -11.68
N PHE A 153 -7.40 -11.47 -11.61
CA PHE A 153 -7.05 -10.65 -10.45
C PHE A 153 -7.94 -9.41 -10.41
N ARG A 154 -8.81 -9.30 -9.39
CA ARG A 154 -9.83 -8.22 -9.29
C ARG A 154 -9.46 -7.17 -8.25
N ASN A 155 -8.75 -7.56 -7.21
CA ASN A 155 -8.39 -6.67 -6.11
C ASN A 155 -7.11 -5.88 -6.44
N VAL A 156 -7.18 -5.10 -7.52
CA VAL A 156 -6.05 -4.27 -7.98
C VAL A 156 -5.80 -3.15 -6.98
N PRO A 157 -4.61 -3.09 -6.35
CA PRO A 157 -4.27 -2.00 -5.44
C PRO A 157 -4.16 -0.67 -6.22
N PRO A 158 -4.47 0.49 -5.62
CA PRO A 158 -4.18 1.77 -6.25
C PRO A 158 -2.66 1.96 -6.43
N ILE A 159 -2.16 2.57 -7.51
CA ILE A 159 -2.85 3.42 -8.51
C ILE A 159 -3.36 2.58 -9.69
N TYR A 160 -4.65 2.66 -10.01
CA TYR A 160 -5.26 1.94 -11.14
C TYR A 160 -6.12 2.84 -12.02
N LEU A 161 -6.30 2.47 -13.29
CA LEU A 161 -7.26 3.11 -14.20
C LEU A 161 -8.61 2.42 -14.05
N GLU A 162 -9.65 3.16 -13.67
CA GLU A 162 -11.03 2.69 -13.68
C GLU A 162 -11.60 2.82 -15.10
N LEU A 163 -11.87 1.69 -15.76
CA LEU A 163 -12.26 1.68 -17.17
C LEU A 163 -13.65 2.26 -17.44
N SER A 164 -14.56 2.19 -16.46
CA SER A 164 -15.92 2.73 -16.60
C SER A 164 -15.93 4.26 -16.67
N THR A 165 -15.02 4.93 -15.96
CA THR A 165 -14.95 6.39 -15.91
C THR A 165 -13.76 6.98 -16.67
N GLY A 166 -12.75 6.15 -16.96
CA GLY A 166 -11.46 6.59 -17.52
C GLY A 166 -10.58 7.33 -16.51
N ASN A 167 -10.94 7.34 -15.22
CA ASN A 167 -10.21 8.05 -14.19
C ASN A 167 -9.11 7.18 -13.57
N LEU A 168 -7.98 7.81 -13.27
CA LEU A 168 -6.99 7.22 -12.38
C LEU A 168 -7.49 7.31 -10.93
N ARG A 169 -7.35 6.22 -10.20
CA ARG A 169 -7.76 6.10 -8.80
C ARG A 169 -6.54 5.88 -7.92
N GLY A 170 -6.54 6.51 -6.75
CA GLY A 170 -5.46 6.40 -5.77
C GLY A 170 -4.25 7.30 -5.98
N GLU A 171 -4.30 8.29 -6.87
CA GLU A 171 -3.23 9.29 -6.90
C GLU A 171 -3.13 10.00 -5.55
N ALA A 172 -1.96 9.94 -4.93
CA ALA A 172 -1.67 10.64 -3.68
C ALA A 172 -0.51 11.62 -3.87
N ARG A 173 -0.66 12.82 -3.31
CA ARG A 173 0.39 13.86 -3.32
C ARG A 173 0.69 14.26 -1.89
N ALA A 174 1.96 14.53 -1.61
CA ALA A 174 2.40 14.95 -0.28
C ALA A 174 3.05 16.33 -0.30
N ILE A 175 2.71 17.14 0.70
CA ILE A 175 3.49 18.31 1.08
C ILE A 175 4.04 18.07 2.48
N TYR A 176 5.35 18.16 2.62
CA TYR A 176 6.05 18.09 3.89
C TYR A 176 6.40 19.49 4.36
N ILE A 177 6.00 19.87 5.57
CA ILE A 177 6.52 21.07 6.23
C ILE A 177 7.68 20.63 7.12
N ALA A 178 8.90 20.99 6.72
CA ALA A 178 10.14 20.52 7.32
C ALA A 178 10.80 21.59 8.20
N VAL A 179 11.69 21.14 9.09
CA VAL A 179 12.43 21.97 10.06
C VAL A 179 13.95 21.78 9.83
N PRO A 180 14.49 22.21 8.68
CA PRO A 180 15.84 21.84 8.25
C PRO A 180 16.96 22.46 9.12
N ASP A 181 16.66 23.52 9.86
CA ASP A 181 17.59 24.21 10.78
C ASP A 181 17.72 23.52 12.16
N LYS A 182 16.91 22.49 12.45
CA LYS A 182 16.95 21.74 13.71
C LYS A 182 17.26 20.25 13.47
N ASN A 183 18.55 19.92 13.42
CA ASN A 183 19.05 18.55 13.16
C ASN A 183 18.53 17.46 14.10
N GLU A 184 18.07 17.85 15.30
CA GLU A 184 17.51 16.90 16.27
C GLU A 184 16.05 16.53 15.99
N VAL A 185 15.35 17.28 15.14
CA VAL A 185 13.99 16.99 14.71
C VAL A 185 14.00 15.85 13.69
N PHE A 186 13.04 14.93 13.78
CA PHE A 186 13.01 13.79 12.85
C PHE A 186 12.81 14.23 11.39
N LEU A 187 13.29 13.41 10.46
CA LEU A 187 13.20 13.72 9.04
C LEU A 187 11.78 13.50 8.51
N ALA A 188 11.27 14.48 7.75
CA ALA A 188 9.95 14.39 7.12
C ALA A 188 9.81 13.19 6.16
N SER A 189 10.92 12.66 5.63
CA SER A 189 10.94 11.46 4.78
C SER A 189 10.44 10.19 5.50
N LEU A 190 10.37 10.18 6.84
CA LEU A 190 9.80 9.06 7.58
C LEU A 190 8.31 8.86 7.26
N TYR A 191 7.56 9.94 7.02
CA TYR A 191 6.15 9.83 6.67
C TYR A 191 5.92 9.04 5.38
N LYS A 192 6.77 9.25 4.35
CA LYS A 192 6.71 8.47 3.10
C LYS A 192 6.80 6.96 3.37
N GLN A 193 7.74 6.56 4.24
CA GLN A 193 7.93 5.16 4.59
C GLN A 193 6.72 4.60 5.32
N ILE A 194 6.13 5.36 6.24
CA ILE A 194 4.92 4.96 6.97
C ILE A 194 3.75 4.78 6.00
N LEU A 195 3.54 5.73 5.08
CA LEU A 195 2.46 5.67 4.10
C LEU A 195 2.59 4.46 3.16
N ALA A 196 3.78 4.24 2.63
CA ALA A 196 4.06 3.11 1.75
C ALA A 196 3.85 1.77 2.48
N ASN A 197 4.40 1.63 3.69
CA ASN A 197 4.35 0.38 4.43
C ASN A 197 2.96 0.10 5.02
N ALA A 198 2.38 1.06 5.72
CA ALA A 198 1.12 0.87 6.44
C ALA A 198 -0.10 0.79 5.52
N PHE A 199 -0.08 1.56 4.42
CA PHE A 199 -1.28 1.78 3.59
C PHE A 199 -1.06 1.44 2.11
N GLY A 200 0.18 1.15 1.68
CA GLY A 200 0.49 0.97 0.25
C GLY A 200 0.40 2.24 -0.57
N ILE A 201 0.38 3.41 0.08
CA ILE A 201 0.21 4.68 -0.62
C ILE A 201 1.52 5.01 -1.34
N GLN A 202 1.41 5.16 -2.66
CA GLN A 202 2.48 5.65 -3.51
C GLN A 202 2.22 7.11 -3.85
N LEU A 203 3.24 7.95 -3.63
CA LEU A 203 3.13 9.38 -3.88
C LEU A 203 3.55 9.68 -5.31
N VAL A 204 2.64 10.23 -6.10
CA VAL A 204 2.92 10.67 -7.48
C VAL A 204 3.63 12.02 -7.52
N GLU A 205 3.48 12.80 -6.46
CA GLU A 205 4.13 14.11 -6.31
C GLU A 205 4.46 14.35 -4.83
N GLU A 206 5.65 14.91 -4.61
CA GLU A 206 6.16 15.23 -3.30
C GLU A 206 6.80 16.62 -3.31
N LYS A 207 6.43 17.45 -2.33
CA LYS A 207 7.03 18.77 -2.14
C LYS A 207 7.44 18.95 -0.69
N THR A 208 8.67 19.42 -0.48
CA THR A 208 9.14 19.82 0.85
C THR A 208 9.19 21.34 0.92
N ILE A 209 8.63 21.88 2.00
CA ILE A 209 8.56 23.32 2.27
C ILE A 209 9.23 23.57 3.62
N ASP A 210 10.15 24.54 3.64
CA ASP A 210 10.75 25.02 4.89
C ASP A 210 9.70 25.79 5.70
N TYR A 211 9.54 25.43 6.97
CA TYR A 211 8.63 26.09 7.89
C TYR A 211 8.88 27.59 8.06
N ASN A 212 10.13 28.05 7.92
CA ASN A 212 10.53 29.46 8.00
C ASN A 212 10.37 30.21 6.67
N SER A 213 9.93 29.54 5.60
CA SER A 213 9.59 30.23 4.35
C SER A 213 8.23 30.89 4.45
N SER A 214 7.99 31.95 3.68
CA SER A 214 6.68 32.62 3.63
C SER A 214 5.54 31.65 3.25
N LEU A 215 5.82 30.65 2.41
CA LEU A 215 4.85 29.60 2.09
C LEU A 215 4.62 28.67 3.29
N GLY A 216 5.69 28.26 3.98
CA GLY A 216 5.61 27.44 5.20
C GLY A 216 4.79 28.10 6.29
N GLU A 217 5.09 29.37 6.61
CA GLU A 217 4.34 30.18 7.57
C GLU A 217 2.85 30.29 7.18
N SER A 218 2.57 30.51 5.89
CA SER A 218 1.19 30.58 5.40
C SER A 218 0.43 29.26 5.60
N MET A 219 1.10 28.11 5.43
CA MET A 219 0.50 26.79 5.60
C MET A 219 0.30 26.45 7.08
N ILE A 220 1.26 26.81 7.93
CA ILE A 220 1.16 26.70 9.39
C ILE A 220 -0.07 27.47 9.88
N ALA A 221 -0.24 28.70 9.41
CA ALA A 221 -1.39 29.52 9.75
C ALA A 221 -2.69 28.93 9.19
N LYS A 222 -2.72 28.61 7.88
CA LYS A 222 -3.92 28.08 7.19
C LYS A 222 -4.49 26.85 7.89
N TYR A 223 -3.62 25.90 8.25
CA TYR A 223 -4.04 24.65 8.86
C TYR A 223 -3.94 24.67 10.38
N SER A 224 -3.60 25.79 11.03
CA SER A 224 -3.42 25.85 12.48
C SER A 224 -2.50 24.74 13.00
N LEU A 225 -1.33 24.60 12.38
CA LEU A 225 -0.36 23.57 12.77
C LEU A 225 0.27 23.92 14.11
N THR A 226 0.35 22.95 15.02
CA THR A 226 0.94 23.13 16.35
C THR A 226 2.26 22.39 16.53
N ALA A 227 2.66 21.57 15.56
CA ALA A 227 3.85 20.76 15.67
C ALA A 227 4.45 20.42 14.29
N LEU A 228 5.78 20.32 14.23
CA LEU A 228 6.54 20.08 13.01
C LEU A 228 7.69 19.06 13.20
N PRO A 229 8.06 18.29 12.16
CA PRO A 229 7.53 18.36 10.80
C PRO A 229 6.13 17.74 10.72
N THR A 230 5.36 18.18 9.74
CA THR A 230 4.07 17.58 9.43
C THR A 230 3.99 17.22 7.95
N ILE A 231 3.00 16.40 7.63
CA ILE A 231 2.65 16.02 6.27
C ILE A 231 1.20 16.41 6.01
N LEU A 232 0.98 16.94 4.81
CA LEU A 232 -0.32 17.15 4.22
C LEU A 232 -0.45 16.23 3.02
N LEU A 233 -1.54 15.49 2.95
CA LEU A 233 -1.86 14.60 1.85
C LEU A 233 -3.08 15.10 1.09
N SER A 234 -3.04 14.94 -0.23
CA SER A 234 -4.15 15.28 -1.12
C SER A 234 -4.24 14.24 -2.25
N GLY A 235 -5.34 14.30 -3.00
CA GLY A 235 -5.63 13.38 -4.10
C GLY A 235 -6.72 12.38 -3.76
N ASP A 236 -6.74 11.25 -4.46
CA ASP A 236 -7.80 10.23 -4.38
C ASP A 236 -7.48 9.18 -3.30
N LEU A 237 -7.25 9.65 -2.07
CA LEU A 237 -6.89 8.81 -0.93
C LEU A 237 -8.03 7.87 -0.50
N GLN A 238 -9.25 8.13 -0.95
CA GLN A 238 -10.43 7.28 -0.73
C GLN A 238 -10.34 5.94 -1.47
N ALA A 239 -9.47 5.81 -2.48
CA ALA A 239 -9.22 4.54 -3.14
C ALA A 239 -8.47 3.53 -2.24
N TYR A 240 -7.88 4.00 -1.13
CA TYR A 240 -7.18 3.16 -0.17
C TYR A 240 -8.11 2.74 0.96
N THR A 241 -8.64 1.52 0.87
CA THR A 241 -9.55 0.96 1.88
C THR A 241 -8.97 1.05 3.29
N GLY A 242 -9.73 1.59 4.23
CA GLY A 242 -9.33 1.71 5.64
C GLY A 242 -8.40 2.89 5.95
N PHE A 243 -7.93 3.63 4.93
CA PHE A 243 -7.02 4.75 5.13
C PHE A 243 -7.69 5.89 5.91
N GLN A 244 -8.91 6.29 5.53
CA GLN A 244 -9.57 7.42 6.17
C GLN A 244 -9.83 7.17 7.65
N GLU A 245 -10.31 5.97 8.00
CA GLU A 245 -10.59 5.58 9.39
C GLU A 245 -9.31 5.59 10.23
N ALA A 246 -8.22 5.04 9.69
CA ALA A 246 -6.92 5.08 10.33
C ALA A 246 -6.37 6.51 10.46
N TRP A 247 -6.55 7.34 9.44
CA TRP A 247 -6.07 8.71 9.42
C TRP A 247 -6.76 9.58 10.48
N LEU A 248 -8.06 9.39 10.72
CA LEU A 248 -8.79 10.16 11.74
C LEU A 248 -8.28 9.92 13.17
N GLN A 249 -7.51 8.85 13.42
CA GLN A 249 -6.80 8.64 14.68
C GLN A 249 -5.48 9.42 14.77
N ALA A 250 -4.91 9.75 13.62
CA ALA A 250 -3.59 10.37 13.48
C ALA A 250 -3.65 11.86 13.11
N GLY A 251 -4.77 12.32 12.57
CA GLY A 251 -4.87 13.58 11.86
C GLY A 251 -6.30 14.07 11.66
N SER A 252 -6.44 15.09 10.83
CA SER A 252 -7.71 15.68 10.42
C SER A 252 -7.87 15.63 8.89
N VAL A 253 -9.12 15.75 8.44
CA VAL A 253 -9.45 16.07 7.04
C VAL A 253 -10.05 17.46 7.04
N GLU A 254 -9.46 18.37 6.28
CA GLU A 254 -9.85 19.76 6.20
C GLU A 254 -10.95 19.97 5.15
N ASN A 255 -11.64 21.12 5.21
CA ASN A 255 -12.75 21.43 4.29
C ASN A 255 -12.35 21.48 2.81
N ASP A 256 -11.06 21.67 2.53
CA ASP A 256 -10.52 21.64 1.17
C ASP A 256 -10.08 20.24 0.72
N GLY A 257 -10.40 19.21 1.51
CA GLY A 257 -10.11 17.81 1.21
C GLY A 257 -8.71 17.35 1.57
N ASN A 258 -7.86 18.21 2.15
CA ASN A 258 -6.51 17.83 2.57
C ASN A 258 -6.53 17.05 3.89
N PHE A 259 -5.71 16.01 3.93
CA PHE A 259 -5.47 15.17 5.10
C PHE A 259 -4.23 15.70 5.81
N ILE A 260 -4.38 16.15 7.06
CA ILE A 260 -3.29 16.78 7.83
C ILE A 260 -2.91 15.89 9.00
N PHE A 261 -1.63 15.55 9.12
CA PHE A 261 -1.16 14.78 10.27
C PHE A 261 -1.06 15.68 11.51
N ARG A 262 -1.64 15.26 12.63
CA ARG A 262 -1.76 16.08 13.85
C ARG A 262 -1.13 15.43 15.08
N ASN A 263 -1.20 14.10 15.17
CA ASN A 263 -0.88 13.37 16.39
C ASN A 263 0.52 12.75 16.34
N LEU A 264 1.54 13.56 16.65
CA LEU A 264 2.93 13.09 16.74
C LEU A 264 3.17 12.10 17.89
N GLY A 265 2.27 12.01 18.87
CA GLY A 265 2.37 11.00 19.94
C GLY A 265 2.29 9.55 19.44
N LEU A 266 1.79 9.34 18.22
CA LEU A 266 1.83 8.04 17.53
C LEU A 266 3.25 7.66 17.09
N LEU A 267 4.16 8.63 16.98
CA LEU A 267 5.54 8.46 16.58
C LEU A 267 6.48 8.53 17.80
N GLN A 268 6.23 7.69 18.79
CA GLN A 268 6.93 7.71 20.07
C GLN A 268 8.46 7.68 19.92
N GLY A 269 9.15 8.49 20.72
CA GLY A 269 10.61 8.60 20.70
C GLY A 269 11.17 9.47 19.59
N LEU A 270 10.32 10.06 18.73
CA LEU A 270 10.75 11.08 17.77
C LEU A 270 10.74 12.47 18.40
N LYS A 271 11.76 13.26 18.09
CA LYS A 271 11.82 14.67 18.45
C LYS A 271 11.16 15.55 17.39
N TYR A 272 10.32 16.49 17.83
CA TYR A 272 9.60 17.41 16.96
C TYR A 272 9.61 18.82 17.53
N LEU A 273 9.42 19.83 16.69
CA LEU A 273 9.26 21.23 17.10
C LEU A 273 7.81 21.47 17.53
N ASP A 274 7.59 21.73 18.82
CA ASP A 274 6.30 22.19 19.35
C ASP A 274 6.19 23.70 19.10
N LEU A 275 5.28 24.09 18.19
CA LEU A 275 5.11 25.49 17.79
C LEU A 275 4.46 26.34 18.89
N ASN A 276 3.78 25.75 19.86
CA ASN A 276 3.23 26.48 21.00
C ASN A 276 4.31 26.86 22.00
N LYS A 277 5.37 26.03 22.11
CA LYS A 277 6.50 26.26 23.02
C LYS A 277 7.70 26.92 22.34
N GLY A 278 7.83 26.78 21.03
CA GLY A 278 9.02 27.18 20.28
C GLY A 278 10.23 26.28 20.52
N GLU A 279 10.01 25.07 21.06
CA GLU A 279 11.08 24.17 21.52
C GLU A 279 10.96 22.79 20.88
N VAL A 280 12.10 22.09 20.78
CA VAL A 280 12.10 20.70 20.36
C VAL A 280 11.79 19.81 21.57
N VAL A 281 10.78 18.96 21.41
CA VAL A 281 10.31 18.03 22.44
C VAL A 281 10.26 16.61 21.88
N GLU A 282 10.28 15.62 22.75
CA GLU A 282 10.14 14.21 22.37
C GLU A 282 8.66 13.79 22.39
N ALA A 283 8.23 13.06 21.37
CA ALA A 283 6.91 12.45 21.31
C ALA A 283 6.78 11.34 22.36
N LEU A 284 5.93 11.58 23.35
CA LEU A 284 5.60 10.62 24.40
C LEU A 284 4.34 9.84 24.02
N ALA A 285 4.20 8.65 24.59
CA ALA A 285 2.99 7.85 24.43
C ALA A 285 1.75 8.65 24.89
N PRO A 286 0.59 8.49 24.23
CA PRO A 286 -0.67 9.02 24.74
C PRO A 286 -0.89 8.50 26.16
N VAL A 287 -1.11 9.40 27.12
CA VAL A 287 -1.50 9.01 28.48
C VAL A 287 -2.85 8.30 28.35
N GLN A 288 -2.89 7.01 28.63
CA GLN A 288 -4.16 6.27 28.64
C GLN A 288 -4.98 6.78 29.83
N GLY A 289 -6.05 7.50 29.52
CA GLY A 289 -7.07 7.94 30.48
C GLY A 289 -8.12 6.87 30.71
#